data_AF-B3E0B0-F1
#
_entry.id   AF-B3E0B0-F1
#
_cell.length_a   1.000
_cell.length_b   1.000
_cell.length_c   1.000
_cell.angle_alpha   90.00
_cell.angle_beta   90.00
_cell.angle_gamma   90.00
#
_symmetry.space_group_name_H-M   'P 1'
#
loop_
_entity.id
_entity.type
_entity.pdbx_description
1 polymer ?
#
loop_
_entity_poly.entity_id
_entity_poly.type
_entity_poly.pdbx_seq_one_letter_code
_entity_poly.pdbx_strand_id
1 'polypeptide(L)'
;MSKEKIIEAAEELLAAGKEVTLEAVWQKTGGSYTTISIVLDEWKAKKDHERDQMEKARWSKITEKIKSCNDVDEALDLFQTNFGDVDDISPNSSDEAFYHKDKEKALRESAEWLVARDPVKTISMICNILDSVLERKYNFPEDYSLEWLSEWIPDWTPDLIQLPQQKAKLRELVLVQALYLVSLKAIREKLISPSQVFSILQSQRWRVFKRIELKLCSECEDYELRKKAILDKKNFFDCFPENSNPEKCLLPEYRDLLKENFKNLEEGEKEKIRFWMEEWPRTEQAMQMQNFQNFRKKWKQDLDRCQLFKLIGDKKATYKKEKKLIECLFVKMLLEAKNIDPEIELRWDPKGEEKKPDVTFEINGRRVWVEVTELYPDEGDRGSPARKEAETSLAAWSQPAWIATNWEKTLQEGVKEKICKGKEYLIDPQDDLWLLVVTSIPQIEKLKATMVALHSLDQVKLSVDDLLNDPRSDNRFDEFYFFPIVNIGNDNRLYSWSRGEGWKELRVQVWNDFFS
;
A
#
# COMPACT_ATOMS: atom_id res chain seq x y z
N MET A 1 42.76 26.92 -7.61
CA MET A 1 42.45 25.49 -7.84
C MET A 1 41.90 25.37 -9.24
N SER A 2 42.45 24.48 -10.07
CA SER A 2 42.05 24.35 -11.47
C SER A 2 41.06 23.20 -11.67
N LYS A 3 40.26 23.27 -12.75
CA LYS A 3 39.28 22.25 -13.12
C LYS A 3 39.94 20.89 -13.35
N GLU A 4 41.13 20.90 -13.95
CA GLU A 4 41.90 19.71 -14.31
C GLU A 4 42.32 18.91 -13.06
N LYS A 5 42.75 19.58 -11.99
CA LYS A 5 43.12 18.91 -10.73
C LYS A 5 41.93 18.25 -10.04
N ILE A 6 40.74 18.83 -10.15
CA ILE A 6 39.50 18.27 -9.58
C ILE A 6 39.11 17.00 -10.37
N ILE A 7 39.18 17.05 -11.70
CA ILE A 7 38.90 15.89 -12.57
C ILE A 7 39.92 14.78 -12.34
N GLU A 8 41.21 15.10 -12.28
CA GLU A 8 42.29 14.12 -12.02
C GLU A 8 42.08 13.43 -10.67
N ALA A 9 41.74 14.17 -9.61
CA ALA A 9 41.44 13.58 -8.31
C ALA A 9 40.18 12.69 -8.34
N ALA A 10 39.15 13.07 -9.10
CA ALA A 10 37.96 12.24 -9.28
C ALA A 10 38.27 10.93 -10.04
N GLU A 11 39.12 11.01 -11.08
CA GLU A 11 39.56 9.83 -11.84
C GLU A 11 40.45 8.90 -11.01
N GLU A 12 41.34 9.45 -10.19
CA GLU A 12 42.14 8.65 -9.25
C GLU A 12 41.28 7.91 -8.22
N LEU A 13 40.25 8.58 -7.69
CA LEU A 13 39.31 7.95 -6.74
C LEU A 13 38.53 6.82 -7.42
N LEU A 14 38.01 7.08 -8.63
CA LEU A 14 37.29 6.08 -9.41
C LEU A 14 38.19 4.88 -9.76
N ALA A 15 39.42 5.11 -10.21
CA ALA A 15 40.39 4.06 -10.54
C ALA A 15 40.80 3.23 -9.31
N ALA A 16 40.76 3.82 -8.12
CA ALA A 16 40.98 3.13 -6.85
C ALA A 16 39.73 2.40 -6.31
N GLY A 17 38.61 2.41 -7.04
CA GLY A 17 37.35 1.82 -6.59
C GLY A 17 36.70 2.53 -5.41
N LYS A 18 37.07 3.80 -5.16
CA LYS A 18 36.50 4.62 -4.08
C LYS A 18 35.35 5.46 -4.60
N GLU A 19 34.36 5.69 -3.74
CA GLU A 19 33.25 6.59 -4.04
C GLU A 19 33.76 8.03 -4.26
N VAL A 20 33.36 8.63 -5.39
CA VAL A 20 33.79 9.98 -5.77
C VAL A 20 32.86 11.00 -5.11
N THR A 21 33.10 11.25 -3.82
CA THR A 21 32.35 12.23 -3.04
C THR A 21 33.02 13.61 -3.08
N LEU A 22 32.21 14.66 -2.85
CA LEU A 22 32.70 16.03 -2.76
C LEU A 22 33.83 16.18 -1.73
N GLU A 23 33.67 15.52 -0.58
CA GLU A 23 34.65 15.51 0.50
C GLU A 23 35.94 14.76 0.13
N ALA A 24 35.83 13.60 -0.52
CA ALA A 24 37.00 12.83 -0.94
C ALA A 24 37.85 13.59 -1.98
N VAL A 25 37.18 14.30 -2.90
CA VAL A 25 37.85 15.14 -3.90
C VAL A 25 38.47 16.38 -3.23
N TRP A 26 37.77 16.98 -2.27
CA TRP A 26 38.29 18.12 -1.49
C TRP A 26 39.54 17.74 -0.68
N GLN A 27 39.56 16.57 -0.03
CA GLN A 27 40.73 16.08 0.72
C GLN A 27 41.97 15.91 -0.17
N LYS A 28 41.80 15.58 -1.46
CA LYS A 28 42.90 15.46 -2.43
C LYS A 28 43.36 16.80 -3.00
N THR A 29 42.45 17.76 -3.19
CA THR A 29 42.70 18.96 -4.00
C THR A 29 42.72 20.28 -3.21
N GLY A 30 42.14 20.30 -2.01
CA GLY A 30 41.88 21.50 -1.21
C GLY A 30 40.85 22.44 -1.86
N GLY A 31 40.77 23.70 -1.41
CA GLY A 31 40.01 24.75 -2.09
C GLY A 31 38.52 24.87 -1.68
N SER A 32 37.75 25.60 -2.49
CA SER A 32 36.33 25.92 -2.22
C SER A 32 35.41 24.78 -2.65
N TYR A 33 34.58 24.30 -1.72
CA TYR A 33 33.54 23.30 -1.99
C TYR A 33 32.62 23.67 -3.16
N THR A 34 32.27 24.94 -3.32
CA THR A 34 31.39 25.39 -4.41
C THR A 34 32.02 25.16 -5.78
N THR A 35 33.32 25.41 -5.92
CA THR A 35 34.05 25.18 -7.18
C THR A 35 34.19 23.69 -7.47
N ILE A 36 34.44 22.88 -6.44
CA ILE A 36 34.56 21.42 -6.59
C ILE A 36 33.22 20.81 -6.98
N SER A 37 32.12 21.22 -6.33
CA SER A 37 30.79 20.70 -6.62
C SER A 37 30.41 20.86 -8.09
N ILE A 38 30.56 22.07 -8.65
CA ILE A 38 30.21 22.35 -10.06
C ILE A 38 31.01 21.46 -11.02
N VAL A 39 32.32 21.35 -10.81
CA VAL A 39 33.19 20.54 -11.68
C VAL A 39 32.90 19.05 -11.51
N LEU A 40 32.60 18.62 -10.28
CA LEU A 40 32.29 17.23 -9.99
C LEU A 40 30.94 16.82 -10.59
N ASP A 41 29.94 17.69 -10.58
CA ASP A 41 28.65 17.45 -11.20
C ASP A 41 28.77 17.34 -12.73
N GLU A 42 29.55 18.22 -13.37
CA GLU A 42 29.88 18.11 -14.80
C GLU A 42 30.62 16.80 -15.14
N TRP A 43 31.58 16.41 -14.30
CA TRP A 43 32.33 15.17 -14.47
C TRP A 43 31.43 13.94 -14.32
N LYS A 44 30.56 13.91 -13.30
CA LYS A 44 29.57 12.85 -13.10
C LYS A 44 28.64 12.73 -14.30
N ALA A 45 28.07 13.85 -14.76
CA ALA A 45 27.21 13.86 -15.95
C ALA A 45 27.94 13.35 -17.22
N LYS A 46 29.22 13.67 -17.39
CA LYS A 46 30.03 13.12 -18.49
C LYS A 46 30.26 11.63 -18.35
N LYS A 47 30.57 11.14 -17.14
CA LYS A 47 30.75 9.70 -16.87
C LYS A 47 29.47 8.91 -17.06
N ASP A 48 28.34 9.47 -16.67
CA ASP A 48 27.02 8.90 -16.92
C ASP A 48 26.77 8.78 -18.43
N HIS A 49 27.06 9.83 -19.20
CA HIS A 49 26.92 9.78 -20.65
C HIS A 49 27.85 8.74 -21.30
N GLU A 50 29.11 8.65 -20.88
CA GLU A 50 30.06 7.64 -21.37
C GLU A 50 29.58 6.22 -21.07
N ARG A 51 29.09 6.00 -19.84
CA ARG A 51 28.48 4.73 -19.40
C ARG A 51 27.26 4.37 -20.23
N ASP A 52 26.36 5.33 -20.46
CA ASP A 52 25.17 5.14 -21.28
C ASP A 52 25.51 4.73 -22.72
N GLN A 53 26.49 5.39 -23.35
CA GLN A 53 26.94 5.03 -24.71
C GLN A 53 27.57 3.63 -24.74
N MET A 54 28.35 3.27 -23.72
CA MET A 54 28.98 1.96 -23.62
C MET A 54 27.95 0.84 -23.46
N GLU A 55 26.96 1.03 -22.57
CA GLU A 55 25.88 0.08 -22.35
C GLU A 55 24.99 -0.06 -23.59
N LYS A 56 24.63 1.05 -24.23
CA LYS A 56 23.91 1.02 -25.51
C LYS A 56 24.68 0.22 -26.58
N ALA A 57 25.99 0.44 -26.70
CA ALA A 57 26.83 -0.31 -27.63
C ALA A 57 26.91 -1.80 -27.26
N ARG A 58 27.02 -2.13 -25.97
CA ARG A 58 27.00 -3.50 -25.45
C ARG A 58 25.71 -4.22 -25.84
N TRP A 59 24.54 -3.64 -25.56
CA TRP A 59 23.24 -4.24 -25.86
C TRP A 59 22.95 -4.34 -27.36
N SER A 60 23.43 -3.38 -28.16
CA SER A 60 23.39 -3.46 -29.63
C SER A 60 24.22 -4.65 -30.13
N LYS A 61 25.45 -4.80 -29.63
CA LYS A 61 26.35 -5.91 -30.01
C LYS A 61 25.79 -7.28 -29.61
N ILE A 62 25.17 -7.39 -28.43
CA ILE A 62 24.50 -8.63 -27.99
C ILE A 62 23.35 -8.97 -28.93
N THR A 63 22.51 -7.98 -29.26
CA THR A 63 21.39 -8.15 -30.19
C THR A 63 21.86 -8.59 -31.57
N GLU A 64 22.89 -7.94 -32.12
CA GLU A 64 23.48 -8.33 -33.41
C GLU A 64 24.08 -9.74 -33.37
N LYS A 65 24.77 -10.09 -32.28
CA LYS A 65 25.33 -11.44 -32.09
C LYS A 65 24.23 -12.50 -32.11
N ILE A 66 23.16 -12.32 -31.34
CA ILE A 66 21.99 -13.22 -31.34
C ILE A 66 21.39 -13.31 -32.74
N LYS A 67 21.20 -12.17 -33.41
CA LYS A 67 20.64 -12.12 -34.77
C LYS A 67 21.53 -12.74 -35.85
N SER A 68 22.83 -12.92 -35.59
CA SER A 68 23.80 -13.52 -36.50
C SER A 68 23.98 -15.03 -36.33
N CYS A 69 23.42 -15.61 -35.26
CA CYS A 69 23.48 -17.05 -35.03
C CYS A 69 22.70 -17.80 -36.12
N ASN A 70 23.34 -18.83 -36.68
CA ASN A 70 22.69 -19.73 -37.65
C ASN A 70 21.89 -20.84 -36.94
N ASP A 71 22.31 -21.21 -35.74
CA ASP A 71 21.62 -22.16 -34.88
C ASP A 71 20.73 -21.42 -33.87
N VAL A 72 19.48 -21.87 -33.74
CA VAL A 72 18.51 -21.30 -32.81
C VAL A 72 18.88 -21.62 -31.37
N ASP A 73 19.42 -22.81 -31.10
CA ASP A 73 19.77 -23.21 -29.75
C ASP A 73 20.95 -22.38 -29.21
N GLU A 74 21.97 -22.12 -30.04
CA GLU A 74 23.05 -21.17 -29.71
C GLU A 74 22.50 -19.75 -29.43
N ALA A 75 21.53 -19.30 -30.23
CA ALA A 75 20.92 -17.99 -30.05
C ALA A 75 20.10 -17.88 -28.75
N LEU A 76 19.39 -18.95 -28.37
CA LEU A 76 18.65 -19.06 -27.12
C LEU A 76 19.61 -19.08 -25.92
N ASP A 77 20.71 -19.81 -25.99
CA ASP A 77 21.73 -19.84 -24.93
C ASP A 77 22.35 -18.45 -24.72
N LEU A 78 22.67 -17.74 -25.81
CA LEU A 78 23.15 -16.35 -25.72
C LEU A 78 22.09 -15.43 -25.12
N PHE A 79 20.82 -15.60 -25.49
CA PHE A 79 19.73 -14.83 -24.90
C PHE A 79 19.62 -15.09 -23.40
N GLN A 80 19.54 -16.35 -22.98
CA GLN A 80 19.44 -16.72 -21.57
C GLN A 80 20.65 -16.26 -20.76
N THR A 81 21.86 -16.35 -21.31
CA THR A 81 23.08 -15.88 -20.64
C THR A 81 23.04 -14.36 -20.39
N ASN A 82 22.54 -13.57 -21.34
CA ASN A 82 22.58 -12.10 -21.24
C ASN A 82 21.36 -11.48 -20.55
N PHE A 83 20.21 -12.17 -20.57
CA PHE A 83 18.96 -11.67 -20.00
C PHE A 83 18.45 -12.47 -18.79
N GLY A 84 18.92 -13.71 -18.63
CA GLY A 84 18.52 -14.63 -17.56
C GLY A 84 19.26 -14.44 -16.24
N ASP A 85 20.50 -13.95 -16.25
CA ASP A 85 21.25 -13.77 -15.01
C ASP A 85 20.77 -12.56 -14.18
N VAL A 86 20.68 -12.72 -12.86
CA VAL A 86 19.95 -11.83 -11.94
C VAL A 86 20.83 -11.10 -10.95
N ASP A 87 22.07 -11.52 -10.78
CA ASP A 87 22.81 -11.18 -9.56
C ASP A 87 23.48 -9.79 -9.60
N ASP A 88 23.45 -9.08 -10.73
CA ASP A 88 24.16 -7.81 -10.92
C ASP A 88 23.35 -6.53 -10.60
N ILE A 89 22.12 -6.63 -10.07
CA ILE A 89 21.24 -5.46 -9.89
C ILE A 89 20.99 -5.22 -8.39
N SER A 90 21.86 -4.41 -7.78
CA SER A 90 21.69 -3.92 -6.41
C SER A 90 20.56 -2.87 -6.38
N PRO A 91 19.43 -3.10 -5.69
CA PRO A 91 18.22 -2.26 -5.75
C PRO A 91 18.35 -0.82 -5.18
N ASN A 92 19.56 -0.38 -4.82
CA ASN A 92 19.80 0.85 -4.06
C ASN A 92 20.44 1.99 -4.85
N SER A 93 20.70 1.88 -6.17
CA SER A 93 21.26 3.00 -6.93
C SER A 93 20.16 3.77 -7.67
N SER A 94 20.00 5.06 -7.33
CA SER A 94 19.05 5.98 -7.96
C SER A 94 19.31 6.22 -9.46
N ASP A 95 20.45 5.75 -9.97
CA ASP A 95 20.95 5.99 -11.32
C ASP A 95 20.48 4.91 -12.33
N GLU A 96 19.73 3.89 -11.88
CA GLU A 96 19.34 2.72 -12.69
C GLU A 96 18.26 2.96 -13.75
N ALA A 97 17.55 4.09 -13.72
CA ALA A 97 16.41 4.32 -14.62
C ALA A 97 16.80 4.37 -16.12
N PHE A 98 18.01 4.81 -16.46
CA PHE A 98 18.51 4.85 -17.85
C PHE A 98 19.03 3.48 -18.33
N TYR A 99 19.62 2.70 -17.43
CA TYR A 99 20.21 1.38 -17.71
C TYR A 99 19.19 0.37 -18.27
N HIS A 100 17.91 0.51 -17.92
CA HIS A 100 16.88 -0.43 -18.33
C HIS A 100 16.40 -0.29 -19.77
N LYS A 101 16.48 0.90 -20.38
CA LYS A 101 15.82 1.15 -21.68
C LYS A 101 16.51 0.45 -22.85
N ASP A 102 17.84 0.51 -22.93
CA ASP A 102 18.58 -0.15 -24.01
C ASP A 102 18.59 -1.68 -23.84
N LYS A 103 18.65 -2.17 -22.59
CA LYS A 103 18.50 -3.59 -22.27
C LYS A 103 17.11 -4.12 -22.63
N GLU A 104 16.04 -3.39 -22.27
CA GLU A 104 14.65 -3.72 -22.65
C GLU A 104 14.49 -3.76 -24.17
N LYS A 105 15.03 -2.76 -24.87
CA LYS A 105 15.02 -2.72 -26.33
C LYS A 105 15.72 -3.94 -26.93
N ALA A 106 16.91 -4.29 -26.43
CA ALA A 106 17.66 -5.45 -26.89
C ALA A 106 16.93 -6.77 -26.58
N LEU A 107 16.36 -6.91 -25.38
CA LEU A 107 15.53 -8.05 -25.00
C LEU A 107 14.39 -8.24 -26.01
N ARG A 108 13.64 -7.17 -26.27
CA ARG A 108 12.50 -7.19 -27.19
C ARG A 108 12.93 -7.54 -28.61
N GLU A 109 13.94 -6.86 -29.15
CA GLU A 109 14.39 -7.10 -30.52
C GLU A 109 14.94 -8.52 -30.73
N SER A 110 15.68 -9.04 -29.76
CA SER A 110 16.20 -10.41 -29.79
C SER A 110 15.07 -11.43 -29.67
N ALA A 111 14.12 -11.22 -28.75
CA ALA A 111 12.97 -12.12 -28.58
C ALA A 111 12.06 -12.13 -29.81
N GLU A 112 11.83 -10.98 -30.44
CA GLU A 112 11.08 -10.87 -31.69
C GLU A 112 11.77 -11.58 -32.87
N TRP A 113 13.10 -11.65 -32.89
CA TRP A 113 13.85 -12.40 -33.91
C TRP A 113 13.84 -13.91 -33.63
N LEU A 114 13.96 -14.31 -32.36
CA LEU A 114 13.95 -15.71 -31.93
C LEU A 114 12.59 -16.35 -32.18
N VAL A 115 11.50 -15.65 -31.85
CA VAL A 115 10.14 -16.18 -32.02
C VAL A 115 9.78 -16.44 -33.48
N ALA A 116 10.37 -15.70 -34.41
CA ALA A 116 10.21 -15.91 -35.84
C ALA A 116 10.86 -17.22 -36.35
N ARG A 117 11.81 -17.78 -35.59
CA ARG A 117 12.52 -19.02 -35.92
C ARG A 117 11.97 -20.23 -35.16
N ASP A 118 11.77 -20.08 -33.85
CA ASP A 118 11.20 -21.13 -33.00
C ASP A 118 10.31 -20.50 -31.93
N PRO A 119 9.00 -20.32 -32.22
CA PRO A 119 8.10 -19.64 -31.30
C PRO A 119 7.89 -20.43 -30.00
N VAL A 120 7.89 -21.77 -30.05
CA VAL A 120 7.65 -22.63 -28.89
C VAL A 120 8.80 -22.54 -27.90
N LYS A 121 10.05 -22.75 -28.38
CA LYS A 121 11.24 -22.66 -27.51
C LYS A 121 11.43 -21.25 -26.97
N THR A 122 11.22 -20.22 -27.81
CA THR A 122 11.41 -18.83 -27.41
C THR A 122 10.45 -18.43 -26.28
N ILE A 123 9.14 -18.70 -26.43
CA ILE A 123 8.14 -18.38 -25.41
C ILE A 123 8.44 -19.15 -24.12
N SER A 124 8.77 -20.45 -24.22
CA SER A 124 9.10 -21.29 -23.06
C SER A 124 10.34 -20.77 -22.31
N MET A 125 11.38 -20.35 -23.04
CA MET A 125 12.59 -19.76 -22.45
C MET A 125 12.27 -18.45 -21.70
N ILE A 126 11.48 -17.55 -22.28
CA ILE A 126 11.09 -16.30 -21.61
C ILE A 126 10.27 -16.61 -20.35
N CYS A 127 9.38 -17.60 -20.39
CA CYS A 127 8.66 -18.06 -19.20
C CYS A 127 9.61 -18.54 -18.10
N ASN A 128 10.61 -19.37 -18.43
CA ASN A 128 11.57 -19.88 -17.46
C ASN A 128 12.43 -18.77 -16.83
N ILE A 129 12.82 -17.77 -17.63
CA ILE A 129 13.55 -16.59 -17.14
C ILE A 129 12.66 -15.79 -16.17
N LEU A 130 11.40 -15.54 -16.54
CA LEU A 130 10.47 -14.82 -15.67
C LEU A 130 10.18 -15.59 -14.38
N ASP A 131 9.95 -16.91 -14.45
CA ASP A 131 9.75 -17.79 -13.29
C ASP A 131 10.94 -17.72 -12.32
N SER A 132 12.17 -17.81 -12.84
CA SER A 132 13.41 -17.70 -12.05
C SER A 132 13.56 -16.34 -11.37
N VAL A 133 13.21 -15.25 -12.07
CA VAL A 133 13.27 -13.89 -11.51
C VAL A 133 12.25 -13.72 -10.39
N LEU A 134 11.03 -14.24 -10.57
CA LEU A 134 9.98 -14.20 -9.54
C LEU A 134 10.38 -15.03 -8.33
N GLU A 135 10.90 -16.23 -8.52
CA GLU A 135 11.36 -17.11 -7.45
C GLU A 135 12.44 -16.46 -6.58
N ARG A 136 13.48 -15.87 -7.19
CA ARG A 136 14.55 -15.18 -6.45
C ARG A 136 14.05 -13.94 -5.72
N LYS A 137 13.25 -13.11 -6.40
CA LYS A 137 12.79 -11.83 -5.84
C LYS A 137 12.01 -12.02 -4.56
N TYR A 138 11.18 -13.04 -4.54
CA TYR A 138 10.28 -13.25 -3.42
C TYR A 138 10.77 -14.31 -2.41
N ASN A 139 11.90 -14.99 -2.71
CA ASN A 139 12.68 -15.87 -1.82
C ASN A 139 11.83 -16.56 -0.74
N PHE A 140 10.87 -17.37 -1.17
CA PHE A 140 9.87 -17.91 -0.26
C PHE A 140 10.38 -19.17 0.44
N PRO A 141 10.15 -19.31 1.76
CA PRO A 141 10.34 -20.58 2.45
C PRO A 141 9.49 -21.68 1.81
N GLU A 142 10.02 -22.91 1.72
CA GLU A 142 9.36 -24.08 1.11
C GLU A 142 7.96 -24.39 1.72
N ASP A 143 7.65 -23.82 2.88
CA ASP A 143 6.44 -24.09 3.67
C ASP A 143 5.20 -23.23 3.30
N TYR A 144 5.33 -22.21 2.43
CA TYR A 144 4.16 -21.42 2.00
C TYR A 144 3.40 -22.10 0.87
N SER A 145 2.07 -22.24 0.99
CA SER A 145 1.25 -22.80 -0.07
C SER A 145 1.29 -21.91 -1.32
N LEU A 146 1.48 -22.54 -2.49
CA LEU A 146 1.54 -21.88 -3.80
C LEU A 146 0.34 -20.96 -4.09
N GLU A 147 -0.81 -21.24 -3.46
CA GLU A 147 -2.05 -20.45 -3.58
C GLU A 147 -1.85 -19.02 -3.04
N TRP A 148 -1.24 -18.87 -1.86
CA TRP A 148 -0.93 -17.57 -1.25
C TRP A 148 0.10 -16.74 -2.03
N LEU A 149 1.08 -17.41 -2.65
CA LEU A 149 2.20 -16.77 -3.35
C LEU A 149 1.78 -16.09 -4.65
N SER A 150 0.69 -16.58 -5.24
CA SER A 150 0.20 -16.12 -6.53
C SER A 150 -0.54 -14.77 -6.46
N GLU A 151 -0.95 -14.34 -5.26
CA GLU A 151 -1.67 -13.08 -5.02
C GLU A 151 -0.75 -11.84 -5.01
N TRP A 152 0.55 -12.05 -4.79
CA TRP A 152 1.51 -11.01 -4.38
C TRP A 152 2.39 -10.45 -5.49
N ILE A 153 1.97 -10.51 -6.76
CA ILE A 153 2.55 -9.64 -7.80
C ILE A 153 1.65 -8.42 -7.90
N PRO A 154 1.90 -7.36 -7.11
CA PRO A 154 1.04 -6.20 -7.12
C PRO A 154 1.29 -5.52 -8.46
N ASP A 155 0.20 -5.18 -9.14
CA ASP A 155 0.21 -4.13 -10.15
C ASP A 155 0.61 -4.47 -11.59
N TRP A 156 0.77 -5.71 -12.10
CA TRP A 156 0.79 -5.83 -13.59
C TRP A 156 -0.59 -5.55 -14.18
N THR A 157 -1.01 -4.31 -14.35
CA THR A 157 -2.18 -4.00 -15.18
C THR A 157 -1.78 -3.98 -16.65
N PRO A 158 -2.61 -4.44 -17.59
CA PRO A 158 -2.35 -4.27 -19.03
C PRO A 158 -2.21 -2.80 -19.41
N ASP A 159 -2.79 -1.89 -18.62
CA ASP A 159 -2.62 -0.44 -18.76
C ASP A 159 -1.17 0.03 -18.52
N LEU A 160 -0.31 -0.77 -17.87
CA LEU A 160 1.14 -0.52 -17.82
C LEU A 160 1.81 -0.64 -19.19
N ILE A 161 1.21 -1.34 -20.15
CA ILE A 161 1.69 -1.35 -21.54
C ILE A 161 1.60 0.06 -22.14
N GLN A 162 0.73 0.93 -21.62
CA GLN A 162 0.56 2.33 -22.05
C GLN A 162 1.25 3.36 -21.15
N LEU A 163 1.81 2.96 -20.00
CA LEU A 163 2.55 3.92 -19.16
C LEU A 163 3.84 4.33 -19.87
N PRO A 164 4.20 5.63 -19.90
CA PRO A 164 5.45 6.09 -20.45
C PRO A 164 6.64 5.32 -19.86
N GLN A 165 7.61 4.96 -20.71
CA GLN A 165 8.84 4.19 -20.41
C GLN A 165 9.59 4.60 -19.12
N GLN A 166 9.30 5.78 -18.55
CA GLN A 166 9.96 6.34 -17.37
C GLN A 166 9.53 5.72 -16.03
N LYS A 167 8.52 4.82 -15.98
CA LYS A 167 7.99 4.29 -14.70
C LYS A 167 8.08 2.78 -14.49
N ALA A 168 8.46 1.98 -15.49
CA ALA A 168 8.65 0.53 -15.32
C ALA A 168 9.99 0.25 -14.61
N LYS A 169 10.08 0.58 -13.32
CA LYS A 169 11.28 0.34 -12.49
C LYS A 169 11.52 -1.13 -12.15
N LEU A 170 10.61 -2.02 -12.56
CA LEU A 170 10.64 -3.42 -12.15
C LEU A 170 10.98 -4.31 -13.34
N ARG A 171 12.09 -5.03 -13.24
CA ARG A 171 12.59 -5.98 -14.25
C ARG A 171 11.53 -7.00 -14.66
N GLU A 172 10.69 -7.44 -13.73
CA GLU A 172 9.62 -8.40 -14.02
C GLU A 172 8.64 -7.83 -15.05
N LEU A 173 8.34 -6.53 -15.00
CA LEU A 173 7.43 -5.89 -15.94
C LEU A 173 7.98 -5.92 -17.37
N VAL A 174 9.28 -5.72 -17.54
CA VAL A 174 9.95 -5.80 -18.85
C VAL A 174 9.86 -7.21 -19.43
N LEU A 175 10.07 -8.25 -18.62
CA LEU A 175 9.95 -9.64 -19.04
C LEU A 175 8.50 -10.04 -19.34
N VAL A 176 7.54 -9.59 -18.52
CA VAL A 176 6.10 -9.80 -18.74
C VAL A 176 5.66 -9.14 -20.05
N GLN A 177 6.11 -7.92 -20.30
CA GLN A 177 5.80 -7.20 -21.53
C GLN A 177 6.44 -7.87 -22.75
N ALA A 178 7.70 -8.29 -22.65
CA ALA A 178 8.38 -9.04 -23.71
C ALA A 178 7.63 -10.34 -24.02
N LEU A 179 7.28 -11.13 -23.01
CA LEU A 179 6.51 -12.36 -23.15
C LEU A 179 5.18 -12.11 -23.86
N TYR A 180 4.39 -11.13 -23.38
CA TYR A 180 3.12 -10.77 -24.00
C TYR A 180 3.26 -10.35 -25.47
N LEU A 181 4.18 -9.43 -25.78
CA LEU A 181 4.36 -8.91 -27.15
C LEU A 181 4.85 -10.00 -28.11
N VAL A 182 5.78 -10.84 -27.66
CA VAL A 182 6.35 -11.95 -28.43
C VAL A 182 5.29 -13.01 -28.71
N SER A 183 4.52 -13.41 -27.69
CA SER A 183 3.39 -14.33 -27.84
C SER A 183 2.32 -13.76 -28.78
N LEU A 184 1.96 -12.49 -28.64
CA LEU A 184 0.96 -11.84 -29.49
C LEU A 184 1.40 -11.78 -30.94
N LYS A 185 2.67 -11.42 -31.19
CA LYS A 185 3.26 -11.39 -32.54
C LYS A 185 3.23 -12.78 -33.17
N ALA A 186 3.67 -13.81 -32.43
CA ALA A 186 3.70 -15.18 -32.92
C ALA A 186 2.30 -15.70 -33.30
N ILE A 187 1.28 -15.35 -32.52
CA ILE A 187 -0.13 -15.66 -32.83
C ILE A 187 -0.60 -14.92 -34.08
N ARG A 188 -0.37 -13.59 -34.16
CA ARG A 188 -0.83 -12.75 -35.29
C ARG A 188 -0.17 -13.14 -36.60
N GLU A 189 1.11 -13.49 -36.57
CA GLU A 189 1.87 -13.95 -37.73
C GLU A 189 1.65 -15.45 -38.04
N LYS A 190 0.78 -16.13 -37.28
CA LYS A 190 0.43 -17.56 -37.43
C LYS A 190 1.65 -18.50 -37.34
N LEU A 191 2.67 -18.09 -36.58
CA LEU A 191 3.85 -18.89 -36.30
C LEU A 191 3.55 -20.01 -35.30
N ILE A 192 2.60 -19.78 -34.41
CA ILE A 192 2.15 -20.72 -33.38
C ILE A 192 0.64 -20.55 -33.16
N SER A 193 -0.07 -21.65 -32.88
CA SER A 193 -1.49 -21.55 -32.54
C SER A 193 -1.70 -20.95 -31.15
N PRO A 194 -2.77 -20.17 -30.92
CA PRO A 194 -3.08 -19.65 -29.57
C PRO A 194 -3.13 -20.75 -28.51
N SER A 195 -3.71 -21.90 -28.83
CA SER A 195 -3.80 -23.05 -27.92
C SER A 195 -2.43 -23.56 -27.45
N GLN A 196 -1.42 -23.57 -28.34
CA GLN A 196 -0.05 -23.95 -27.96
C GLN A 196 0.58 -22.92 -27.03
N VAL A 197 0.41 -21.62 -27.31
CA VAL A 197 0.89 -20.56 -26.41
C VAL A 197 0.26 -20.68 -25.03
N PHE A 198 -1.05 -20.92 -24.97
CA PHE A 198 -1.75 -21.04 -23.69
C PHE A 198 -1.32 -22.28 -22.93
N SER A 199 -1.05 -23.39 -23.60
CA SER A 199 -0.47 -24.57 -22.96
C SER A 199 0.90 -24.29 -22.33
N ILE A 200 1.72 -23.42 -22.93
CA ILE A 200 3.01 -23.00 -22.36
C ILE A 200 2.81 -22.08 -21.15
N LEU A 201 1.87 -21.13 -21.22
CA LEU A 201 1.58 -20.22 -20.11
C LEU A 201 0.93 -20.93 -18.92
N GLN A 202 0.02 -21.87 -19.18
CA GLN A 202 -0.70 -22.64 -18.15
C GLN A 202 0.18 -23.66 -17.42
N SER A 203 1.34 -24.04 -17.99
CA SER A 203 2.30 -24.90 -17.31
C SER A 203 3.12 -24.17 -16.25
N GLN A 204 3.03 -22.84 -16.21
CA GLN A 204 3.74 -22.01 -15.24
C GLN A 204 2.91 -21.82 -13.97
N ARG A 205 3.60 -21.71 -12.82
CA ARG A 205 2.96 -21.62 -11.49
C ARG A 205 2.44 -20.24 -11.13
N TRP A 206 2.99 -19.17 -11.70
CA TRP A 206 2.66 -17.80 -11.29
C TRP A 206 1.41 -17.25 -11.97
N ARG A 207 0.53 -16.57 -11.21
CA ARG A 207 -0.68 -15.91 -11.75
C ARG A 207 -0.39 -14.92 -12.87
N VAL A 208 0.81 -14.31 -12.94
CA VAL A 208 1.14 -13.37 -14.04
C VAL A 208 1.04 -14.02 -15.42
N PHE A 209 1.40 -15.30 -15.56
CA PHE A 209 1.24 -16.04 -16.82
C PHE A 209 -0.23 -16.19 -17.20
N LYS A 210 -1.10 -16.39 -16.20
CA LYS A 210 -2.54 -16.44 -16.41
C LYS A 210 -3.10 -15.10 -16.89
N ARG A 211 -2.61 -13.99 -16.34
CA ARG A 211 -3.00 -12.65 -16.79
C ARG A 211 -2.59 -12.39 -18.23
N ILE A 212 -1.37 -12.79 -18.61
CA ILE A 212 -0.89 -12.72 -19.99
C ILE A 212 -1.78 -13.56 -20.91
N GLU A 213 -2.14 -14.79 -20.51
CA GLU A 213 -3.04 -15.67 -21.26
C GLU A 213 -4.40 -14.99 -21.52
N LEU A 214 -5.04 -14.45 -20.47
CA LEU A 214 -6.34 -13.77 -20.59
C LEU A 214 -6.25 -12.53 -21.48
N LYS A 215 -5.16 -11.77 -21.37
CA LYS A 215 -4.94 -10.62 -22.25
C LYS A 215 -4.74 -11.06 -23.69
N LEU A 216 -3.97 -12.12 -23.95
CA LEU A 216 -3.81 -12.68 -25.30
C LEU A 216 -5.15 -13.20 -25.85
N CYS A 217 -5.97 -13.87 -25.04
CA CYS A 217 -7.33 -14.28 -25.41
C CYS A 217 -8.15 -13.09 -25.92
N SER A 218 -8.14 -11.95 -25.22
CA SER A 218 -8.87 -10.74 -25.63
C SER A 218 -8.43 -10.20 -26.99
N GLU A 219 -7.18 -10.42 -27.38
CA GLU A 219 -6.59 -9.94 -28.63
C GLU A 219 -6.70 -10.96 -29.78
N CYS A 220 -7.08 -12.21 -29.49
CA CYS A 220 -7.29 -13.25 -30.49
C CYS A 220 -8.63 -13.03 -31.19
N GLU A 221 -8.71 -13.22 -32.50
CA GLU A 221 -9.97 -13.13 -33.26
C GLU A 221 -10.89 -14.34 -33.04
N ASP A 222 -10.34 -15.47 -32.61
CA ASP A 222 -11.05 -16.74 -32.36
C ASP A 222 -12.06 -16.62 -31.20
N TYR A 223 -13.35 -16.61 -31.55
CA TYR A 223 -14.43 -16.52 -30.58
C TYR A 223 -14.54 -17.76 -29.69
N GLU A 224 -14.32 -18.96 -30.22
CA GLU A 224 -14.42 -20.20 -29.44
C GLU A 224 -13.33 -20.27 -28.38
N LEU A 225 -12.16 -19.73 -28.70
CA LEU A 225 -11.06 -19.60 -27.74
C LEU A 225 -11.40 -18.62 -26.61
N ARG A 226 -11.94 -17.42 -26.94
CA ARG A 226 -12.40 -16.44 -25.94
C ARG A 226 -13.51 -17.00 -25.07
N LYS A 227 -14.47 -17.67 -25.70
CA LYS A 227 -15.59 -18.35 -25.04
C LYS A 227 -15.09 -19.43 -24.09
N LYS A 228 -14.16 -20.29 -24.52
CA LYS A 228 -13.54 -21.30 -23.67
C LYS A 228 -12.83 -20.68 -22.47
N ALA A 229 -12.10 -19.57 -22.65
CA ALA A 229 -11.41 -18.89 -21.56
C ALA A 229 -12.38 -18.30 -20.51
N ILE A 230 -13.54 -17.79 -20.94
CA ILE A 230 -14.61 -17.28 -20.06
C ILE A 230 -15.35 -18.43 -19.35
N LEU A 231 -15.56 -19.55 -20.03
CA LEU A 231 -16.30 -20.70 -19.49
C LEU A 231 -15.42 -21.71 -18.76
N ASP A 232 -14.16 -21.37 -18.51
CA ASP A 232 -13.27 -22.14 -17.66
C ASP A 232 -13.48 -21.72 -16.19
N LYS A 233 -14.05 -22.65 -15.41
CA LYS A 233 -14.31 -22.46 -13.98
C LYS A 233 -13.04 -22.05 -13.23
N LYS A 234 -11.89 -22.63 -13.59
CA LYS A 234 -10.61 -22.31 -12.95
C LYS A 234 -10.21 -20.87 -13.25
N ASN A 235 -10.37 -20.42 -14.50
CA ASN A 235 -10.07 -19.03 -14.87
C ASN A 235 -10.94 -18.05 -14.11
N PHE A 236 -12.24 -18.36 -13.96
CA PHE A 236 -13.14 -17.52 -13.19
C PHE A 236 -12.63 -17.33 -11.76
N PHE A 237 -12.31 -18.42 -11.04
CA PHE A 237 -11.88 -18.34 -9.63
C PHE A 237 -10.46 -17.81 -9.44
N ASP A 238 -9.51 -18.18 -10.30
CA ASP A 238 -8.13 -17.66 -10.28
C ASP A 238 -8.08 -16.13 -10.53
N CYS A 239 -9.15 -15.56 -11.10
CA CYS A 239 -9.29 -14.13 -11.35
C CYS A 239 -9.81 -13.33 -10.15
N PHE A 240 -10.11 -13.96 -9.01
CA PHE A 240 -10.48 -13.27 -7.79
C PHE A 240 -9.34 -13.39 -6.76
N PRO A 241 -8.71 -12.27 -6.34
CA PRO A 241 -7.80 -12.29 -5.20
C PRO A 241 -8.59 -12.63 -3.93
N GLU A 242 -8.09 -13.59 -3.16
CA GLU A 242 -8.68 -14.14 -1.92
C GLU A 242 -8.95 -13.06 -0.87
N ASN A 243 -8.33 -11.87 -1.01
CA ASN A 243 -8.37 -10.78 -0.02
C ASN A 243 -8.95 -9.44 -0.54
N SER A 244 -9.63 -9.41 -1.69
CA SER A 244 -10.08 -8.14 -2.29
C SER A 244 -11.60 -7.90 -2.25
N ASN A 245 -12.01 -6.63 -2.36
CA ASN A 245 -13.42 -6.21 -2.38
C ASN A 245 -14.12 -6.76 -3.64
N PRO A 246 -15.26 -7.49 -3.54
CA PRO A 246 -15.96 -8.12 -4.67
C PRO A 246 -16.24 -7.19 -5.86
N GLU A 247 -16.48 -5.90 -5.61
CA GLU A 247 -16.73 -4.90 -6.66
C GLU A 247 -15.46 -4.49 -7.43
N LYS A 248 -14.28 -4.86 -6.93
CA LYS A 248 -12.95 -4.62 -7.52
C LYS A 248 -12.17 -5.91 -7.83
N CYS A 249 -12.75 -7.08 -7.61
CA CYS A 249 -12.01 -8.36 -7.55
C CYS A 249 -11.68 -9.01 -8.88
N LEU A 250 -12.48 -8.84 -9.94
CA LEU A 250 -12.15 -9.52 -11.19
C LEU A 250 -10.91 -8.90 -11.80
N LEU A 251 -9.91 -9.73 -12.12
CA LEU A 251 -8.79 -9.34 -12.96
C LEU A 251 -9.32 -8.51 -14.16
N PRO A 252 -8.81 -7.29 -14.39
CA PRO A 252 -9.29 -6.41 -15.45
C PRO A 252 -9.40 -7.12 -16.81
N GLU A 253 -8.42 -7.98 -17.12
CA GLU A 253 -8.34 -8.78 -18.33
C GLU A 253 -9.54 -9.72 -18.49
N TYR A 254 -9.92 -10.42 -17.42
CA TYR A 254 -11.07 -11.32 -17.44
C TYR A 254 -12.39 -10.55 -17.51
N ARG A 255 -12.50 -9.45 -16.75
CA ARG A 255 -13.67 -8.58 -16.76
C ARG A 255 -13.93 -8.01 -18.16
N ASP A 256 -12.90 -7.54 -18.82
CA ASP A 256 -13.00 -6.94 -20.15
C ASP A 256 -13.34 -8.03 -21.18
N LEU A 257 -12.68 -9.18 -21.12
CA LEU A 257 -13.00 -10.36 -21.94
C LEU A 257 -14.45 -10.79 -21.77
N LEU A 258 -14.94 -10.88 -20.52
CA LEU A 258 -16.32 -11.21 -20.19
C LEU A 258 -17.27 -10.16 -20.78
N LYS A 259 -17.03 -8.87 -20.53
CA LYS A 259 -17.89 -7.78 -20.99
C LYS A 259 -18.07 -7.76 -22.51
N GLU A 260 -17.00 -8.01 -23.26
CA GLU A 260 -17.02 -8.00 -24.73
C GLU A 260 -17.80 -9.19 -25.32
N ASN A 261 -17.73 -10.36 -24.67
CA ASN A 261 -18.24 -11.62 -25.23
C ASN A 261 -19.54 -12.11 -24.57
N PHE A 262 -19.93 -11.61 -23.38
CA PHE A 262 -21.08 -12.10 -22.61
C PHE A 262 -22.40 -12.09 -23.40
N LYS A 263 -22.62 -11.04 -24.22
CA LYS A 263 -23.84 -10.93 -25.06
C LYS A 263 -23.97 -12.07 -26.07
N ASN A 264 -22.85 -12.64 -26.52
CA ASN A 264 -22.79 -13.69 -27.53
C ASN A 264 -22.87 -15.10 -26.94
N LEU A 265 -22.79 -15.23 -25.60
CA LEU A 265 -22.92 -16.52 -24.91
C LEU A 265 -24.37 -17.03 -24.99
N GLU A 266 -24.52 -18.35 -25.04
CA GLU A 266 -25.82 -19.00 -24.93
C GLU A 266 -26.40 -18.81 -23.51
N GLU A 267 -27.72 -18.91 -23.34
CA GLU A 267 -28.33 -18.64 -22.03
C GLU A 267 -27.85 -19.61 -20.94
N GLY A 268 -27.64 -20.88 -21.29
CA GLY A 268 -27.08 -21.86 -20.34
C GLY A 268 -25.63 -21.55 -19.93
N GLU A 269 -24.87 -20.84 -20.77
CA GLU A 269 -23.50 -20.43 -20.47
C GLU A 269 -23.48 -19.16 -19.61
N LYS A 270 -24.39 -18.22 -19.90
CA LYS A 270 -24.64 -17.06 -19.02
C LYS A 270 -25.05 -17.52 -17.63
N GLU A 271 -25.90 -18.53 -17.54
CA GLU A 271 -26.37 -19.08 -16.26
C GLU A 271 -25.23 -19.73 -15.47
N LYS A 272 -24.29 -20.42 -16.12
CA LYS A 272 -23.07 -20.92 -15.44
C LYS A 272 -22.27 -19.80 -14.79
N ILE A 273 -22.08 -18.68 -15.50
CA ILE A 273 -21.32 -17.54 -14.98
C ILE A 273 -22.09 -16.87 -13.83
N ARG A 274 -23.40 -16.66 -13.97
CA ARG A 274 -24.25 -16.15 -12.87
C ARG A 274 -24.16 -17.06 -11.64
N PHE A 275 -24.24 -18.36 -11.84
CA PHE A 275 -24.10 -19.35 -10.79
C PHE A 275 -22.74 -19.25 -10.08
N TRP A 276 -21.62 -19.12 -10.81
CA TRP A 276 -20.31 -18.91 -10.16
C TRP A 276 -20.24 -17.59 -9.40
N MET A 277 -20.84 -16.51 -9.92
CA MET A 277 -20.95 -15.23 -9.21
C MET A 277 -21.81 -15.33 -7.94
N GLU A 278 -22.80 -16.24 -7.92
CA GLU A 278 -23.66 -16.52 -6.76
C GLU A 278 -23.05 -17.54 -5.77
N GLU A 279 -22.20 -18.45 -6.23
CA GLU A 279 -21.42 -19.38 -5.40
C GLU A 279 -20.25 -18.67 -4.71
N TRP A 280 -19.62 -17.70 -5.37
CA TRP A 280 -18.43 -17.00 -4.85
C TRP A 280 -18.60 -16.39 -3.44
N PRO A 281 -19.75 -15.80 -3.05
CA PRO A 281 -19.94 -15.29 -1.69
C PRO A 281 -20.10 -16.36 -0.61
N ARG A 282 -20.08 -17.66 -0.94
CA ARG A 282 -20.34 -18.77 0.01
C ARG A 282 -19.07 -19.47 0.50
N THR A 283 -17.89 -19.02 0.11
CA THR A 283 -16.64 -19.43 0.76
C THR A 283 -16.58 -18.84 2.17
N GLU A 284 -15.95 -19.55 3.10
CA GLU A 284 -15.92 -19.25 4.54
C GLU A 284 -15.46 -17.81 4.88
N GLN A 285 -14.64 -17.21 4.01
CA GLN A 285 -14.15 -15.83 4.11
C GLN A 285 -15.14 -14.78 3.59
N ALA A 286 -15.95 -15.10 2.57
CA ALA A 286 -17.04 -14.21 2.15
C ALA A 286 -18.17 -14.17 3.20
N MET A 287 -18.29 -15.22 4.02
CA MET A 287 -19.16 -15.24 5.20
C MET A 287 -18.68 -14.25 6.28
N GLN A 288 -17.36 -14.06 6.45
CA GLN A 288 -16.79 -13.00 7.30
C GLN A 288 -17.09 -11.60 6.73
N MET A 289 -16.99 -11.42 5.41
CA MET A 289 -17.37 -10.16 4.76
C MET A 289 -18.89 -9.89 4.82
N GLN A 290 -19.73 -10.93 4.76
CA GLN A 290 -21.17 -10.80 4.96
C GLN A 290 -21.50 -10.46 6.41
N ASN A 291 -20.73 -10.95 7.39
CA ASN A 291 -20.80 -10.48 8.77
C ASN A 291 -20.43 -9.00 8.88
N PHE A 292 -19.40 -8.54 8.15
CA PHE A 292 -19.04 -7.12 8.08
C PHE A 292 -20.11 -6.25 7.39
N GLN A 293 -20.76 -6.73 6.33
CA GLN A 293 -21.89 -6.03 5.70
C GLN A 293 -23.14 -6.02 6.58
N ASN A 294 -23.42 -7.13 7.28
CA ASN A 294 -24.47 -7.22 8.28
C ASN A 294 -24.18 -6.27 9.46
N PHE A 295 -22.92 -6.14 9.86
CA PHE A 295 -22.45 -5.15 10.81
C PHE A 295 -22.68 -3.73 10.29
N ARG A 296 -22.28 -3.38 9.06
CA ARG A 296 -22.54 -2.05 8.47
C ARG A 296 -24.04 -1.73 8.40
N LYS A 297 -24.86 -2.76 8.14
CA LYS A 297 -26.33 -2.65 8.13
C LYS A 297 -26.88 -2.46 9.55
N LYS A 298 -26.37 -3.18 10.54
CA LYS A 298 -26.71 -3.02 11.96
C LYS A 298 -26.27 -1.64 12.48
N TRP A 299 -25.06 -1.21 12.15
CA TRP A 299 -24.51 0.13 12.42
C TRP A 299 -25.36 1.24 11.82
N LYS A 300 -25.82 1.07 10.57
CA LYS A 300 -26.76 1.99 9.93
C LYS A 300 -28.14 1.97 10.61
N GLN A 301 -28.62 0.80 11.03
CA GLN A 301 -29.88 0.67 11.78
C GLN A 301 -29.78 1.28 13.18
N ASP A 302 -28.64 1.18 13.85
CA ASP A 302 -28.39 1.78 15.16
C ASP A 302 -28.26 3.32 15.04
N LEU A 303 -27.62 3.81 13.98
CA LEU A 303 -27.64 5.23 13.59
C LEU A 303 -29.06 5.74 13.26
N ASP A 304 -29.87 4.93 12.57
CA ASP A 304 -31.27 5.24 12.26
C ASP A 304 -32.16 5.23 13.53
N ARG A 305 -31.89 4.32 14.48
CA ARG A 305 -32.56 4.23 15.80
C ARG A 305 -32.26 5.42 16.70
N CYS A 306 -31.06 6.00 16.59
CA CYS A 306 -30.72 7.26 17.27
C CYS A 306 -31.47 8.50 16.70
N GLN A 307 -32.45 8.33 15.80
CA GLN A 307 -33.23 9.40 15.14
C GLN A 307 -32.39 10.50 14.46
N LEU A 308 -31.11 10.23 14.18
CA LEU A 308 -30.13 11.26 13.81
C LEU A 308 -30.12 11.58 12.30
N PHE A 309 -30.67 10.70 11.46
CA PHE A 309 -30.66 10.86 10.00
C PHE A 309 -31.70 11.84 9.43
N LYS A 310 -32.71 12.29 10.21
CA LYS A 310 -33.73 13.24 9.71
C LYS A 310 -33.19 14.66 9.44
N LEU A 311 -31.91 14.95 9.70
CA LEU A 311 -31.35 16.31 9.73
C LEU A 311 -30.11 16.54 8.84
N ILE A 312 -29.81 15.63 7.90
CA ILE A 312 -28.62 15.72 7.02
C ILE A 312 -29.03 16.22 5.62
N GLY A 313 -29.05 17.54 5.45
CA GLY A 313 -29.29 18.22 4.16
C GLY A 313 -28.23 19.24 3.75
N ASP A 314 -27.11 19.36 4.49
CA ASP A 314 -26.10 20.40 4.22
C ASP A 314 -24.66 19.90 4.41
N LYS A 315 -23.80 20.11 3.40
CA LYS A 315 -22.47 19.48 3.22
C LYS A 315 -21.36 20.02 4.14
N LYS A 316 -21.46 21.26 4.62
CA LYS A 316 -20.50 21.82 5.62
C LYS A 316 -20.90 21.52 7.06
N ALA A 317 -22.21 21.34 7.30
CA ALA A 317 -22.70 20.85 8.59
C ALA A 317 -22.34 19.38 8.83
N THR A 318 -21.95 18.63 7.78
CA THR A 318 -21.71 17.18 7.86
C THR A 318 -20.45 16.85 8.64
N TYR A 319 -19.30 17.48 8.37
CA TYR A 319 -18.04 17.15 9.06
C TYR A 319 -18.08 17.41 10.58
N LYS A 320 -18.58 18.59 11.01
CA LYS A 320 -18.70 18.90 12.45
C LYS A 320 -19.71 17.98 13.15
N LYS A 321 -20.69 17.44 12.43
CA LYS A 321 -21.65 16.45 12.95
C LYS A 321 -21.05 15.04 12.98
N GLU A 322 -20.30 14.64 11.95
CA GLU A 322 -19.57 13.36 11.87
C GLU A 322 -18.54 13.26 12.99
N LYS A 323 -17.74 14.31 13.22
CA LYS A 323 -16.79 14.35 14.33
C LYS A 323 -17.48 14.11 15.68
N LYS A 324 -18.61 14.77 15.92
CA LYS A 324 -19.38 14.59 17.17
C LYS A 324 -19.96 13.20 17.34
N LEU A 325 -20.37 12.58 16.23
CA LEU A 325 -20.83 11.18 16.24
C LEU A 325 -19.70 10.23 16.62
N ILE A 326 -18.50 10.49 16.10
CA ILE A 326 -17.29 9.74 16.45
C ILE A 326 -16.94 9.95 17.94
N GLU A 327 -17.00 11.18 18.44
CA GLU A 327 -16.78 11.48 19.87
C GLU A 327 -17.78 10.73 20.78
N CYS A 328 -19.07 10.78 20.46
CA CYS A 328 -20.09 10.01 21.19
C CYS A 328 -19.83 8.50 21.14
N LEU A 329 -19.36 7.97 20.01
CA LEU A 329 -19.02 6.56 19.87
C LEU A 329 -17.86 6.18 20.81
N PHE A 330 -16.80 6.98 20.84
CA PHE A 330 -15.68 6.77 21.76
C PHE A 330 -16.13 6.80 23.22
N VAL A 331 -17.06 7.70 23.58
CA VAL A 331 -17.63 7.72 24.93
C VAL A 331 -18.45 6.47 25.22
N LYS A 332 -19.28 5.97 24.28
CA LYS A 332 -20.00 4.70 24.48
C LYS A 332 -19.05 3.52 24.72
N MET A 333 -17.95 3.46 23.98
CA MET A 333 -16.93 2.44 24.16
C MET A 333 -16.28 2.52 25.54
N LEU A 334 -16.01 3.75 26.01
CA LEU A 334 -15.52 3.99 27.36
C LEU A 334 -16.54 3.51 28.42
N LEU A 335 -17.83 3.81 28.25
CA LEU A 335 -18.87 3.37 29.18
C LEU A 335 -18.93 1.86 29.29
N GLU A 336 -18.91 1.16 28.14
CA GLU A 336 -18.90 -0.29 28.08
C GLU A 336 -17.66 -0.89 28.77
N ALA A 337 -16.47 -0.33 28.53
CA ALA A 337 -15.24 -0.74 29.20
C ALA A 337 -15.29 -0.58 30.72
N LYS A 338 -16.10 0.37 31.22
CA LYS A 338 -16.36 0.59 32.65
C LYS A 338 -17.55 -0.22 33.18
N ASN A 339 -18.16 -1.10 32.38
CA ASN A 339 -19.41 -1.80 32.70
C ASN A 339 -20.54 -0.85 33.10
N ILE A 340 -20.58 0.33 32.50
CA ILE A 340 -21.69 1.28 32.58
C ILE A 340 -22.60 1.01 31.38
N ASP A 341 -23.92 1.13 31.58
CA ASP A 341 -24.90 0.94 30.51
C ASP A 341 -24.59 1.85 29.29
N PRO A 342 -24.22 1.28 28.13
CA PRO A 342 -23.90 2.06 26.93
C PRO A 342 -25.14 2.66 26.26
N GLU A 343 -26.35 2.29 26.71
CA GLU A 343 -27.62 2.87 26.27
C GLU A 343 -27.99 4.16 27.02
N ILE A 344 -27.14 4.61 27.94
CA ILE A 344 -27.29 5.93 28.56
C ILE A 344 -27.37 7.02 27.48
N GLU A 345 -28.32 7.94 27.65
CA GLU A 345 -28.52 9.06 26.75
C GLU A 345 -27.31 10.01 26.80
N LEU A 346 -26.51 10.00 25.74
CA LEU A 346 -25.43 10.95 25.54
C LEU A 346 -25.97 12.28 24.99
N ARG A 347 -25.59 13.39 25.63
CA ARG A 347 -25.87 14.75 25.18
C ARG A 347 -24.58 15.41 24.75
N TRP A 348 -24.55 16.01 23.56
CA TRP A 348 -23.41 16.77 23.06
C TRP A 348 -23.78 18.25 22.96
N ASP A 349 -22.81 19.16 23.08
CA ASP A 349 -23.06 20.58 22.80
C ASP A 349 -23.10 20.80 21.29
N PRO A 350 -24.25 21.11 20.66
CA PRO A 350 -24.34 21.30 19.22
C PRO A 350 -23.53 22.50 18.71
N LYS A 351 -23.32 23.53 19.55
CA LYS A 351 -22.63 24.76 19.16
C LYS A 351 -21.12 24.64 19.31
N GLY A 352 -20.66 23.81 20.24
CA GLY A 352 -19.25 23.74 20.63
C GLY A 352 -18.82 25.08 21.19
N GLU A 353 -19.60 25.59 22.15
CA GLU A 353 -19.22 26.78 22.90
C GLU A 353 -17.88 26.47 23.59
N GLU A 354 -16.89 27.35 23.46
CA GLU A 354 -15.48 27.11 23.89
C GLU A 354 -15.33 26.67 25.36
N LYS A 355 -16.39 26.81 26.17
CA LYS A 355 -16.42 26.56 27.61
C LYS A 355 -17.25 25.34 28.03
N LYS A 356 -17.52 24.42 27.12
CA LYS A 356 -18.20 23.15 27.42
C LYS A 356 -17.42 21.95 26.88
N PRO A 357 -17.37 20.85 27.65
CA PRO A 357 -16.92 19.53 27.19
C PRO A 357 -17.72 19.02 25.99
N ASP A 358 -17.12 18.11 25.23
CA ASP A 358 -17.67 17.62 23.95
C ASP A 358 -18.94 16.77 24.15
N VAL A 359 -18.92 15.88 25.16
CA VAL A 359 -20.01 14.93 25.45
C VAL A 359 -20.37 14.97 26.94
N THR A 360 -21.64 14.73 27.25
CA THR A 360 -22.15 14.66 28.62
C THR A 360 -23.17 13.55 28.77
N PHE A 361 -23.26 12.99 29.97
CA PHE A 361 -24.30 12.04 30.34
C PHE A 361 -24.54 12.06 31.85
N GLU A 362 -25.50 11.29 32.34
CA GLU A 362 -25.85 11.23 33.76
C GLU A 362 -25.79 9.78 34.26
N ILE A 363 -25.09 9.55 35.38
CA ILE A 363 -25.03 8.26 36.07
C ILE A 363 -25.37 8.48 37.53
N ASN A 364 -26.36 7.74 38.05
CA ASN A 364 -26.75 7.79 39.46
C ASN A 364 -27.04 9.21 39.98
N GLY A 365 -27.66 10.06 39.13
CA GLY A 365 -27.99 11.44 39.47
C GLY A 365 -26.81 12.43 39.42
N ARG A 366 -25.62 11.98 39.01
CA ARG A 366 -24.45 12.84 38.78
C ARG A 366 -24.21 13.00 37.29
N ARG A 367 -23.92 14.23 36.87
CA ARG A 367 -23.54 14.49 35.49
C ARG A 367 -22.05 14.26 35.32
N VAL A 368 -21.71 13.55 34.26
CA VAL A 368 -20.34 13.33 33.83
C VAL A 368 -20.14 14.07 32.53
N TRP A 369 -19.07 14.86 32.49
CA TRP A 369 -18.65 15.58 31.31
C TRP A 369 -17.40 14.93 30.73
N VAL A 370 -17.35 14.71 29.41
CA VAL A 370 -16.20 14.10 28.74
C VAL A 370 -15.67 15.03 27.66
N GLU A 371 -14.42 15.44 27.81
CA GLU A 371 -13.64 16.03 26.72
C GLU A 371 -13.02 14.89 25.92
N VAL A 372 -13.22 14.90 24.60
CA VAL A 372 -12.68 13.87 23.70
C VAL A 372 -11.60 14.49 22.83
N THR A 373 -10.46 13.81 22.71
CA THR A 373 -9.40 14.23 21.80
C THR A 373 -8.92 13.06 20.98
N GLU A 374 -8.89 13.26 19.67
CA GLU A 374 -8.19 12.36 18.76
C GLU A 374 -6.73 12.81 18.67
N LEU A 375 -5.80 11.88 18.80
CA LEU A 375 -4.38 12.11 18.57
C LEU A 375 -3.97 11.44 17.28
N TYR A 376 -3.33 12.23 16.42
CA TYR A 376 -2.62 11.73 15.26
C TYR A 376 -1.12 11.76 15.58
N PRO A 377 -0.41 10.62 15.57
CA PRO A 377 0.99 10.57 15.98
C PRO A 377 1.92 11.52 15.19
N ASP A 378 1.54 11.90 13.98
CA ASP A 378 2.29 12.80 13.09
C ASP A 378 1.94 14.29 13.26
N GLU A 379 1.02 14.64 14.17
CA GLU A 379 0.71 16.03 14.54
C GLU A 379 1.82 16.60 15.45
N GLY A 380 2.93 17.02 14.83
CA GLY A 380 3.94 17.86 15.48
C GLY A 380 3.57 19.35 15.52
N ASP A 381 4.51 20.18 16.03
CA ASP A 381 4.42 21.62 16.40
C ASP A 381 3.73 22.61 15.41
N ARG A 382 3.34 22.21 14.20
CA ARG A 382 2.90 23.13 13.13
C ARG A 382 1.64 22.74 12.38
N GLY A 383 0.84 21.78 12.87
CA GLY A 383 -0.39 21.36 12.18
C GLY A 383 -0.04 20.83 10.79
N SER A 384 0.54 19.63 10.76
CA SER A 384 1.29 19.02 9.66
C SER A 384 0.98 19.55 8.23
N PRO A 385 1.73 20.57 7.75
CA PRO A 385 1.82 20.87 6.33
C PRO A 385 2.36 19.66 5.57
N ALA A 386 3.18 18.82 6.22
CA ALA A 386 3.63 17.53 5.72
C ALA A 386 2.48 16.53 5.52
N ARG A 387 1.38 16.60 6.28
CA ARG A 387 0.16 15.79 6.07
C ARG A 387 -0.66 16.35 4.94
N LYS A 388 -0.81 17.67 4.84
CA LYS A 388 -1.48 18.28 3.69
C LYS A 388 -0.69 18.00 2.41
N GLU A 389 0.64 18.08 2.45
CA GLU A 389 1.55 17.78 1.36
C GLU A 389 1.66 16.28 1.09
N ALA A 390 1.62 15.41 2.10
CA ALA A 390 1.50 13.95 1.97
C ALA A 390 0.17 13.56 1.32
N GLU A 391 -0.95 14.06 1.83
CA GLU A 391 -2.28 13.82 1.28
C GLU A 391 -2.44 14.37 -0.15
N THR A 392 -1.70 15.43 -0.51
CA THR A 392 -1.75 16.04 -1.85
C THR A 392 -0.71 15.46 -2.82
N SER A 393 0.45 15.00 -2.34
CA SER A 393 1.59 14.54 -3.17
C SER A 393 1.70 13.00 -3.25
N LEU A 394 1.14 12.26 -2.29
CA LEU A 394 1.23 10.79 -2.22
C LEU A 394 0.14 10.04 -2.96
N ALA A 395 -0.77 10.73 -3.66
CA ALA A 395 -1.57 10.13 -4.74
C ALA A 395 -0.69 9.48 -5.83
N ALA A 396 0.63 9.74 -5.83
CA ALA A 396 1.59 9.24 -6.81
C ALA A 396 2.52 8.10 -6.33
N TRP A 397 2.44 7.62 -5.08
CA TRP A 397 3.41 6.65 -4.51
C TRP A 397 2.71 5.37 -4.00
N SER A 398 3.07 4.19 -4.51
CA SER A 398 2.41 2.89 -4.20
C SER A 398 3.01 2.09 -3.03
N GLN A 399 4.08 2.54 -2.38
CA GLN A 399 4.72 1.79 -1.27
C GLN A 399 4.42 2.40 0.12
N PRO A 400 4.24 1.59 1.17
CA PRO A 400 4.16 2.06 2.55
C PRO A 400 5.50 2.68 2.96
N ALA A 401 5.48 3.91 3.45
CA ALA A 401 6.64 4.58 4.02
C ALA A 401 6.54 4.53 5.53
N TRP A 402 7.53 3.95 6.19
CA TRP A 402 7.62 3.89 7.64
C TRP A 402 8.19 5.20 8.16
N ILE A 403 7.41 5.94 8.94
CA ILE A 403 7.87 7.19 9.57
C ILE A 403 7.77 7.00 11.08
N ALA A 404 8.91 7.06 11.77
CA ALA A 404 8.93 7.14 13.22
C ALA A 404 8.38 8.51 13.63
N THR A 405 7.28 8.52 14.38
CA THR A 405 6.66 9.75 14.87
C THR A 405 6.97 9.96 16.35
N ASN A 406 7.17 11.22 16.76
CA ASN A 406 7.39 11.58 18.17
C ASN A 406 6.04 11.72 18.90
N TRP A 407 5.31 10.61 19.00
CA TRP A 407 3.96 10.57 19.56
C TRP A 407 3.88 11.00 21.02
N GLU A 408 4.95 10.79 21.81
CA GLU A 408 5.01 11.18 23.24
C GLU A 408 4.82 12.68 23.39
N LYS A 409 5.53 13.46 22.58
CA LYS A 409 5.42 14.91 22.54
C LYS A 409 4.01 15.35 22.14
N THR A 410 3.46 14.74 21.09
CA THR A 410 2.10 15.05 20.61
C THR A 410 1.03 14.72 21.66
N LEU A 411 1.17 13.60 22.36
CA LEU A 411 0.30 13.22 23.48
C LEU A 411 0.42 14.23 24.63
N GLN A 412 1.64 14.59 25.03
CA GLN A 412 1.88 15.58 26.07
C GLN A 412 1.26 16.94 25.76
N GLU A 413 1.46 17.43 24.53
CA GLU A 413 0.93 18.71 24.09
C GLU A 413 -0.60 18.69 24.01
N GLY A 414 -1.19 17.63 23.44
CA GLY A 414 -2.63 17.45 23.37
C GLY A 414 -3.27 17.39 24.76
N VAL A 415 -2.71 16.61 25.69
CA VAL A 415 -3.22 16.53 27.07
C VAL A 415 -3.06 17.86 27.80
N LYS A 416 -1.92 18.54 27.64
CA LYS A 416 -1.69 19.86 28.23
C LYS A 416 -2.70 20.90 27.72
N GLU A 417 -2.98 20.91 26.42
CA GLU A 417 -4.00 21.78 25.82
C GLU A 417 -5.38 21.51 26.45
N LYS A 418 -5.77 20.25 26.56
CA LYS A 418 -7.06 19.87 27.16
C LYS A 418 -7.15 20.21 28.65
N ILE A 419 -6.07 20.05 29.42
CA ILE A 419 -5.99 20.50 30.81
C ILE A 419 -6.23 22.00 30.90
N CYS A 420 -5.55 22.80 30.08
CA CYS A 420 -5.75 24.25 30.04
C CYS A 420 -7.21 24.61 29.71
N LYS A 421 -7.81 23.96 28.70
CA LYS A 421 -9.22 24.17 28.31
C LYS A 421 -10.18 23.78 29.44
N GLY A 422 -9.92 22.66 30.13
CA GLY A 422 -10.71 22.14 31.24
C GLY A 422 -10.82 23.09 32.45
N LYS A 423 -9.85 24.00 32.63
CA LYS A 423 -9.88 25.05 33.66
C LYS A 423 -10.98 26.08 33.42
N GLU A 424 -11.33 26.32 32.16
CA GLU A 424 -12.30 27.34 31.77
C GLU A 424 -13.75 26.84 31.83
N TYR A 425 -13.95 25.53 32.01
CA TYR A 425 -15.28 24.92 32.06
C TYR A 425 -16.03 25.31 33.33
N LEU A 426 -17.28 25.73 33.17
CA LEU A 426 -18.16 26.04 34.30
C LEU A 426 -18.93 24.77 34.67
N ILE A 427 -18.29 23.93 35.48
CA ILE A 427 -18.80 22.62 35.93
C ILE A 427 -19.21 22.73 37.40
N ASP A 428 -20.36 22.15 37.75
CA ASP A 428 -20.80 22.06 39.14
C ASP A 428 -19.79 21.23 39.95
N PRO A 429 -19.39 21.65 41.16
CA PRO A 429 -18.48 20.85 41.99
C PRO A 429 -18.94 19.41 42.30
N GLN A 430 -20.21 19.07 42.08
CA GLN A 430 -20.75 17.71 42.24
C GLN A 430 -20.69 16.86 40.96
N ASP A 431 -20.38 17.46 39.82
CA ASP A 431 -20.25 16.79 38.53
C ASP A 431 -18.81 16.30 38.33
N ASP A 432 -18.66 15.22 37.57
CA ASP A 432 -17.35 14.65 37.21
C ASP A 432 -16.88 15.18 35.84
N LEU A 433 -15.58 15.43 35.69
CA LEU A 433 -14.96 15.80 34.41
C LEU A 433 -13.91 14.76 33.98
N TRP A 434 -14.13 14.14 32.82
CA TRP A 434 -13.28 13.10 32.25
C TRP A 434 -12.58 13.57 30.97
N LEU A 435 -11.35 13.10 30.76
CA LEU A 435 -10.61 13.29 29.51
C LEU A 435 -10.44 11.95 28.81
N LEU A 436 -10.97 11.82 27.59
CA LEU A 436 -10.80 10.65 26.73
C LEU A 436 -9.88 10.99 25.55
N VAL A 437 -8.71 10.38 25.53
CA VAL A 437 -7.72 10.48 24.47
C VAL A 437 -7.76 9.22 23.62
N VAL A 438 -7.94 9.38 22.32
CA VAL A 438 -8.03 8.27 21.37
C VAL A 438 -6.96 8.45 20.30
N THR A 439 -6.07 7.48 20.12
CA THR A 439 -5.15 7.54 18.97
C THR A 439 -5.92 7.10 17.73
N SER A 440 -6.12 7.98 16.77
CA SER A 440 -6.84 7.61 15.54
C SER A 440 -5.93 6.81 14.60
N ILE A 441 -6.47 5.76 13.98
CA ILE A 441 -5.86 5.18 12.77
C ILE A 441 -6.02 6.22 11.65
N PRO A 442 -4.98 6.50 10.83
CA PRO A 442 -5.16 7.33 9.64
C PRO A 442 -6.32 6.78 8.79
N GLN A 443 -7.07 7.68 8.13
CA GLN A 443 -8.25 7.33 7.32
C GLN A 443 -8.00 6.07 6.48
N ILE A 444 -8.91 5.10 6.56
CA ILE A 444 -8.77 3.76 5.95
C ILE A 444 -8.46 3.84 4.44
N GLU A 445 -8.95 4.87 3.75
CA GLU A 445 -8.69 5.10 2.31
C GLU A 445 -7.32 5.76 2.01
N LYS A 446 -6.60 6.19 3.04
CA LYS A 446 -5.28 6.84 3.01
C LYS A 446 -4.24 6.07 3.82
N LEU A 447 -4.50 4.79 4.11
CA LEU A 447 -3.61 3.87 4.84
C LEU A 447 -2.29 3.67 4.08
N LYS A 448 -1.34 4.59 4.27
CA LYS A 448 0.06 4.20 4.41
C LYS A 448 0.30 4.00 5.89
N ALA A 449 0.77 2.80 6.24
CA ALA A 449 0.92 2.35 7.62
C ALA A 449 1.80 3.31 8.43
N THR A 450 1.17 4.24 9.14
CA THR A 450 1.80 4.87 10.30
C THR A 450 1.73 3.81 11.38
N MET A 451 2.86 3.16 11.67
CA MET A 451 2.92 2.26 12.80
C MET A 451 2.88 3.14 14.05
N VAL A 452 1.69 3.23 14.62
CA VAL A 452 1.54 3.69 15.99
C VAL A 452 2.15 2.57 16.83
N ALA A 453 3.33 2.81 17.41
CA ALA A 453 4.01 1.80 18.22
C ALA A 453 3.02 1.27 19.27
N LEU A 454 3.00 -0.04 19.52
CA LEU A 454 2.19 -0.61 20.60
C LEU A 454 2.56 0.09 21.91
N HIS A 455 1.63 0.88 22.44
CA HIS A 455 1.88 1.72 23.60
C HIS A 455 1.70 0.89 24.86
N SER A 456 2.79 0.62 25.57
CA SER A 456 2.69 0.07 26.92
C SER A 456 2.13 1.13 27.87
N LEU A 457 1.41 0.69 28.91
CA LEU A 457 0.94 1.57 29.98
C LEU A 457 2.08 2.42 30.56
N ASP A 458 3.29 1.87 30.67
CA ASP A 458 4.44 2.56 31.24
C ASP A 458 4.92 3.74 30.38
N GLN A 459 4.84 3.63 29.04
CA GLN A 459 5.16 4.76 28.16
C GLN A 459 4.12 5.88 28.23
N VAL A 460 2.84 5.51 28.29
CA VAL A 460 1.74 6.49 28.46
C VAL A 460 1.90 7.22 29.79
N LYS A 461 2.16 6.47 30.88
CA LYS A 461 2.48 7.03 32.21
C LYS A 461 3.63 8.02 32.12
N LEU A 462 4.81 7.57 31.65
CA LEU A 462 5.99 8.43 31.55
C LEU A 462 5.73 9.71 30.75
N SER A 463 4.82 9.66 29.78
CA SER A 463 4.47 10.82 28.97
C SER A 463 3.59 11.83 29.72
N VAL A 464 2.55 11.42 30.45
CA VAL A 464 1.52 12.36 30.94
C VAL A 464 1.34 12.42 32.46
N ASP A 465 2.02 11.57 33.24
CA ASP A 465 1.82 11.50 34.70
C ASP A 465 2.17 12.82 35.41
N ASP A 466 3.23 13.51 34.95
CA ASP A 466 3.58 14.84 35.44
C ASP A 466 2.45 15.84 35.21
N LEU A 467 1.78 15.80 34.04
CA LEU A 467 0.68 16.72 33.74
C LEU A 467 -0.56 16.45 34.60
N LEU A 468 -0.87 15.17 34.81
CA LEU A 468 -2.07 14.75 35.53
C LEU A 468 -1.94 14.94 37.05
N ASN A 469 -0.73 14.75 37.61
CA ASN A 469 -0.48 14.81 39.05
C ASN A 469 0.22 16.09 39.53
N ASP A 470 0.73 16.97 38.63
CA ASP A 470 1.37 18.21 39.05
C ASP A 470 0.39 19.08 39.86
N PRO A 471 0.67 19.35 41.16
CA PRO A 471 -0.19 20.19 42.00
C PRO A 471 -0.37 21.61 41.45
N ARG A 472 0.49 22.05 40.52
CA ARG A 472 0.46 23.36 39.87
C ARG A 472 -0.28 23.35 38.54
N SER A 473 -0.65 22.19 37.99
CA SER A 473 -1.27 22.11 36.67
C SER A 473 -2.72 22.58 36.64
N ASP A 474 -3.33 22.91 37.79
CA ASP A 474 -4.78 23.07 38.02
C ASP A 474 -5.62 22.06 37.23
N ASN A 475 -5.12 20.82 37.10
CA ASN A 475 -5.83 19.77 36.41
C ASN A 475 -7.19 19.56 37.10
N ARG A 476 -8.28 19.74 36.35
CA ARG A 476 -9.64 19.52 36.85
C ARG A 476 -10.25 18.20 36.41
N PHE A 477 -9.55 17.40 35.61
CA PHE A 477 -10.03 16.08 35.24
C PHE A 477 -9.93 15.15 36.44
N ASP A 478 -11.05 14.49 36.76
CA ASP A 478 -11.17 13.48 37.80
C ASP A 478 -10.69 12.12 37.30
N GLU A 479 -10.95 11.86 36.01
CA GLU A 479 -10.51 10.65 35.31
C GLU A 479 -9.90 10.98 33.94
N PHE A 480 -8.91 10.19 33.55
CA PHE A 480 -8.23 10.25 32.26
C PHE A 480 -8.23 8.86 31.63
N TYR A 481 -8.49 8.80 30.33
CA TYR A 481 -8.53 7.56 29.58
C TYR A 481 -7.70 7.70 28.31
N PHE A 482 -6.82 6.73 28.05
CA PHE A 482 -6.07 6.62 26.80
C PHE A 482 -6.45 5.33 26.09
N PHE A 483 -6.99 5.49 24.88
CA PHE A 483 -7.44 4.42 24.03
C PHE A 483 -6.58 4.33 22.76
N PRO A 484 -5.57 3.43 22.74
CA PRO A 484 -4.75 3.21 21.56
C PRO A 484 -5.51 2.38 20.51
N ILE A 485 -6.06 3.01 19.47
CA ILE A 485 -6.62 2.28 18.32
C ILE A 485 -5.48 1.80 17.43
N VAL A 486 -4.82 0.70 17.79
CA VAL A 486 -3.81 0.05 16.94
C VAL A 486 -4.25 -1.38 16.66
N ASN A 487 -4.66 -1.64 15.42
CA ASN A 487 -5.28 -2.90 14.97
C ASN A 487 -4.28 -4.05 14.77
N ILE A 488 -3.24 -4.15 15.61
CA ILE A 488 -2.20 -5.17 15.47
C ILE A 488 -2.26 -6.08 16.71
N GLY A 489 -3.07 -7.15 16.62
CA GLY A 489 -2.99 -8.29 17.54
C GLY A 489 -4.12 -8.46 18.57
N ASN A 490 -5.36 -8.04 18.31
CA ASN A 490 -6.51 -8.13 19.24
C ASN A 490 -6.29 -7.44 20.60
N ASP A 491 -5.31 -6.53 20.69
CA ASP A 491 -4.95 -5.91 21.97
C ASP A 491 -5.82 -4.69 22.27
N ASN A 492 -7.08 -4.95 22.69
CA ASN A 492 -8.08 -3.94 23.00
C ASN A 492 -7.94 -3.39 24.43
N ARG A 493 -6.78 -2.78 24.71
CA ARG A 493 -6.51 -2.17 26.02
C ARG A 493 -7.02 -0.75 26.08
N LEU A 494 -7.63 -0.40 27.19
CA LEU A 494 -7.94 0.97 27.58
C LEU A 494 -7.16 1.27 28.86
N TYR A 495 -6.35 2.32 28.87
CA TYR A 495 -5.67 2.74 30.10
C TYR A 495 -6.48 3.83 30.78
N SER A 496 -6.76 3.65 32.07
CA SER A 496 -7.48 4.63 32.88
C SER A 496 -6.59 5.16 33.98
N TRP A 497 -6.66 6.44 34.28
CA TRP A 497 -6.11 7.08 35.45
C TRP A 497 -7.23 7.80 36.19
N SER A 498 -7.24 7.73 37.51
CA SER A 498 -8.16 8.51 38.33
C SER A 498 -7.45 9.15 39.52
N ARG A 499 -7.97 10.29 39.95
CA ARG A 499 -7.47 11.00 41.12
C ARG A 499 -7.68 10.17 42.39
N GLY A 500 -6.62 9.54 42.87
CA GLY A 500 -6.60 8.73 44.10
C GLY A 500 -6.34 7.25 43.87
N GLU A 501 -6.65 6.70 42.69
CA GLU A 501 -6.34 5.30 42.37
C GLU A 501 -5.15 5.13 41.43
N GLY A 502 -4.74 6.20 40.73
CA GLY A 502 -3.68 6.15 39.75
C GLY A 502 -4.06 5.34 38.51
N TRP A 503 -3.06 4.80 37.83
CA TRP A 503 -3.24 4.10 36.55
C TRP A 503 -3.67 2.64 36.69
N LYS A 504 -4.61 2.23 35.84
CA LYS A 504 -5.10 0.87 35.68
C LYS A 504 -5.29 0.55 34.20
N GLU A 505 -5.17 -0.74 33.85
CA GLU A 505 -5.55 -1.26 32.54
C GLU A 505 -6.96 -1.83 32.62
N LEU A 506 -7.83 -1.40 31.71
CA LEU A 506 -9.18 -1.89 31.50
C LEU A 506 -9.20 -2.73 30.21
N ARG A 507 -9.83 -3.90 30.25
CA ARG A 507 -10.00 -4.75 29.07
C ARG A 507 -11.34 -4.49 28.42
N VAL A 508 -11.33 -4.24 27.11
CA VAL A 508 -12.56 -4.05 26.32
C VAL A 508 -12.90 -5.38 25.63
N GLN A 509 -14.02 -6.02 26.01
CA GLN A 509 -14.39 -7.34 25.48
C GLN A 509 -14.99 -7.30 24.07
N VAL A 510 -15.74 -6.25 23.73
CA VAL A 510 -16.65 -6.22 22.57
C VAL A 510 -15.95 -5.87 21.26
N TRP A 511 -14.68 -5.48 21.31
CA TRP A 511 -13.94 -5.05 20.13
C TRP A 511 -13.49 -6.17 19.19
N ASN A 512 -13.42 -7.41 19.68
CA ASN A 512 -13.13 -8.55 18.79
C ASN A 512 -14.16 -8.63 17.67
N ASP A 513 -15.44 -8.39 17.95
CA ASP A 513 -16.53 -8.50 16.97
C ASP A 513 -16.65 -7.29 16.01
N PHE A 514 -15.98 -6.17 16.31
CA PHE A 514 -16.06 -4.93 15.50
C PHE A 514 -14.97 -4.86 14.42
N PHE A 515 -13.80 -5.46 14.67
CA PHE A 515 -12.64 -5.45 13.75
C PHE A 515 -12.29 -6.82 13.15
N SER A 516 -12.83 -7.92 13.68
CA SER A 516 -12.88 -9.23 12.99
C SER A 516 -13.97 -9.22 11.91
#